data_AF-A0A7R9P6Z0-F1
#
_entry.id   AF-A0A7R9P6Z0-F1
#
_cell.length_a   1.000
_cell.length_b   1.000
_cell.length_c   1.000
_cell.angle_alpha   90.00
_cell.angle_beta   90.00
_cell.angle_gamma   90.00
#
_symmetry.space_group_name_H-M   'P 1'
#
loop_
_entity.id
_entity.type
_entity.pdbx_description
1 polymer ?
#
loop_
_entity_poly.entity_id
_entity_poly.type
_entity_poly.pdbx_seq_one_letter_code
_entity_poly.pdbx_strand_id
1 'polypeptide(L)'
;MEHRVKLCRRFSLSCRLFDAVSFGMHGVMLDTASSEKSDHLKEALLIHLFVFLKALAMVEEETRRYRPTKNYLEHIPPLNLSAFETEIMRSEFERMQQRLPMDVLSMKRYELPPPPAGKMTDIAAWTECVENSLAQLEHQATRICNLELMVEYGCEAWKSYLEVLVQLVTQAQKQLTTMRKQIQEINWQRKNMQTQGGDKLRNLESSWVGLVSKNYEIEQACAQLEKEVARLKAEKKIKNL
;
A
#
# COMPACT_ATOMS: atom_id res chain seq x y z
N MET A 1 8.86 2.25 30.79
CA MET A 1 8.13 1.30 29.91
C MET A 1 7.82 1.87 28.52
N GLU A 2 7.70 3.20 28.35
CA GLU A 2 7.39 3.84 27.05
C GLU A 2 8.45 3.63 25.94
N HIS A 3 9.73 3.49 26.29
CA HIS A 3 10.79 3.20 25.30
C HIS A 3 10.69 1.80 24.69
N ARG A 4 10.16 0.81 25.42
CA ARG A 4 9.97 -0.56 24.89
C ARG A 4 8.76 -0.64 23.97
N VAL A 5 7.72 0.17 24.22
CA VAL A 5 6.52 0.25 23.36
C VAL A 5 6.84 0.91 22.00
N LYS A 6 7.73 1.91 21.96
CA LYS A 6 8.22 2.53 20.71
C LYS A 6 9.03 1.56 19.85
N LEU A 7 9.87 0.72 20.47
CA LEU A 7 10.67 -0.29 19.76
C LEU A 7 9.77 -1.38 19.14
N CYS A 8 8.73 -1.81 19.86
CA CYS A 8 7.78 -2.81 19.39
C CYS A 8 6.91 -2.30 18.22
N ARG A 9 6.53 -1.02 18.21
CA ARG A 9 5.84 -0.39 17.06
C ARG A 9 6.74 -0.23 15.83
N ARG A 10 8.03 0.08 16.01
CA ARG A 10 9.02 0.15 14.91
C ARG A 10 9.24 -1.23 14.26
N PHE A 11 9.24 -2.30 15.04
CA PHE A 11 9.30 -3.68 14.54
C PHE A 11 8.04 -4.08 13.75
N SER A 12 6.84 -3.70 14.24
CA SER A 12 5.57 -3.98 13.55
C SER A 12 5.44 -3.25 12.21
N LEU A 13 5.92 -2.01 12.09
CA LEU A 13 5.96 -1.29 10.81
C LEU A 13 6.99 -1.86 9.84
N SER A 14 8.14 -2.35 10.34
CA SER A 14 9.16 -3.00 9.51
C SER A 14 8.66 -4.32 8.90
N CYS A 15 7.83 -5.09 9.62
CA CYS A 15 7.16 -6.27 9.05
C CYS A 15 6.09 -5.91 8.00
N ARG A 16 5.38 -4.78 8.12
CA ARG A 16 4.40 -4.38 7.10
C ARG A 16 5.04 -3.82 5.82
N LEU A 17 6.21 -3.19 5.92
CA LEU A 17 7.03 -2.82 4.76
C LEU A 17 7.66 -4.04 4.07
N PHE A 18 7.97 -5.09 4.85
CA PHE A 18 8.37 -6.40 4.33
C PHE A 18 7.27 -7.05 3.48
N ASP A 19 5.99 -6.91 3.88
CA ASP A 19 4.85 -7.35 3.06
C ASP A 19 4.71 -6.53 1.78
N ALA A 20 4.88 -5.21 1.83
CA ALA A 20 4.71 -4.33 0.65
C ALA A 20 5.79 -4.55 -0.43
N VAL A 21 7.03 -4.87 -0.04
CA VAL A 21 8.13 -5.17 -0.97
C VAL A 21 8.09 -6.63 -1.42
N SER A 22 7.67 -7.57 -0.56
CA SER A 22 7.53 -8.99 -0.91
C SER A 22 6.32 -9.28 -1.80
N PHE A 23 5.21 -8.54 -1.66
CA PHE A 23 4.02 -8.72 -2.51
C PHE A 23 4.25 -8.34 -3.98
N GLY A 24 5.25 -7.50 -4.27
CA GLY A 24 5.61 -7.10 -5.63
C GLY A 24 6.40 -8.17 -6.41
N MET A 25 6.96 -9.18 -5.73
CA MET A 25 7.78 -10.23 -6.34
C MET A 25 7.21 -11.66 -6.23
N HIS A 26 6.24 -11.92 -5.36
CA HIS A 26 5.70 -13.28 -5.15
C HIS A 26 4.68 -13.76 -6.20
N GLY A 27 4.51 -13.05 -7.33
CA GLY A 27 3.53 -13.40 -8.35
C GLY A 27 4.00 -14.35 -9.46
N VAL A 28 5.30 -14.67 -9.55
CA VAL A 28 5.83 -15.54 -10.62
C VAL A 28 6.98 -16.38 -10.07
N MET A 29 6.84 -17.71 -10.17
CA MET A 29 7.83 -18.76 -9.85
C MET A 29 8.15 -18.97 -8.36
N LEU A 30 7.20 -19.58 -7.64
CA LEU A 30 7.57 -20.63 -6.71
C LEU A 30 7.85 -21.89 -7.54
N ASP A 31 9.11 -22.11 -7.92
CA ASP A 31 9.63 -23.47 -8.15
C ASP A 31 11.17 -23.47 -8.16
N THR A 32 11.73 -24.17 -7.18
CA THR A 32 13.11 -24.71 -7.12
C THR A 32 14.27 -23.72 -7.30
N ALA A 33 14.70 -23.08 -6.21
CA ALA A 33 16.02 -22.44 -6.14
C ALA A 33 16.74 -22.82 -4.85
N SER A 34 17.95 -23.36 -5.02
CA SER A 34 18.84 -23.94 -4.00
C SER A 34 19.13 -23.04 -2.79
N SER A 35 19.44 -23.68 -1.65
CA SER A 35 19.83 -23.07 -0.38
C SER A 35 20.86 -21.93 -0.49
N GLU A 36 21.77 -21.96 -1.47
CA GLU A 36 22.78 -20.91 -1.70
C GLU A 36 22.20 -19.57 -2.16
N LYS A 37 21.13 -19.55 -2.95
CA LYS A 37 20.50 -18.28 -3.38
C LYS A 37 19.83 -17.55 -2.22
N SER A 38 19.40 -18.28 -1.19
CA SER A 38 18.80 -17.72 0.03
C SER A 38 19.80 -16.87 0.82
N ASP A 39 21.05 -17.33 0.92
CA ASP A 39 22.01 -16.69 1.82
C ASP A 39 22.62 -15.42 1.22
N HIS A 40 22.87 -15.39 -0.09
CA HIS A 40 23.25 -14.15 -0.80
C HIS A 40 22.12 -13.10 -0.79
N LEU A 41 20.85 -13.53 -0.86
CA LEU A 41 19.71 -12.63 -0.72
C LEU A 41 19.61 -12.05 0.69
N LYS A 42 19.90 -12.84 1.74
CA LYS A 42 19.93 -12.37 3.14
C LYS A 42 21.05 -11.37 3.39
N GLU A 43 22.27 -11.63 2.90
CA GLU A 43 23.40 -10.69 3.03
C GLU A 43 23.16 -9.38 2.27
N ALA A 44 22.65 -9.47 1.03
CA ALA A 44 22.26 -8.29 0.26
C ALA A 44 21.16 -7.49 0.98
N LEU A 45 20.18 -8.16 1.60
CA LEU A 45 19.16 -7.52 2.44
C LEU A 45 19.78 -6.82 3.65
N LEU A 46 20.79 -7.42 4.29
CA LEU A 46 21.42 -6.91 5.50
C LEU A 46 22.24 -5.64 5.21
N ILE A 47 22.98 -5.62 4.11
CA ILE A 47 23.70 -4.44 3.62
C ILE A 47 22.71 -3.35 3.24
N HIS A 48 21.65 -3.68 2.50
CA HIS A 48 20.63 -2.72 2.09
C HIS A 48 19.87 -2.14 3.29
N LEU A 49 19.58 -2.96 4.31
CA LEU A 49 18.93 -2.53 5.54
C LEU A 49 19.85 -1.61 6.37
N PHE A 50 21.14 -1.90 6.46
CA PHE A 50 22.10 -1.06 7.16
C PHE A 50 22.26 0.31 6.48
N VAL A 51 22.42 0.33 5.15
CA VAL A 51 22.50 1.58 4.37
C VAL A 51 21.21 2.39 4.50
N PHE A 52 20.05 1.72 4.44
CA PHE A 52 18.75 2.36 4.59
C PHE A 52 18.57 3.01 5.96
N LEU A 53 18.92 2.30 7.05
CA LEU A 53 18.85 2.84 8.41
C LEU A 53 19.77 4.06 8.59
N LYS A 54 20.97 4.01 8.00
CA LYS A 54 21.91 5.14 8.06
C LYS A 54 21.40 6.34 7.24
N ALA A 55 20.81 6.10 6.07
CA ALA A 55 20.18 7.15 5.27
C ALA A 55 19.02 7.81 6.02
N LEU A 56 18.15 7.04 6.66
CA LEU A 56 17.06 7.58 7.48
C LEU A 56 17.59 8.41 8.66
N ALA A 57 18.64 7.96 9.34
CA ALA A 57 19.23 8.73 10.43
C ALA A 57 19.82 10.07 9.95
N MET A 58 20.43 10.11 8.77
CA MET A 58 20.90 11.35 8.16
C MET A 58 19.74 12.30 7.80
N VAL A 59 18.64 11.76 7.25
CA VAL A 59 17.42 12.55 6.97
C VAL A 59 16.79 13.09 8.26
N GLU A 60 16.79 12.30 9.34
CA GLU A 60 16.27 12.72 10.64
C GLU A 60 17.09 13.87 11.23
N GLU A 61 18.42 13.83 11.11
CA GLU A 61 19.29 14.91 11.56
C GLU A 61 19.09 16.19 10.74
N GLU A 62 18.93 16.07 9.41
CA GLU A 62 18.64 17.22 8.54
C GLU A 62 17.26 17.84 8.82
N THR A 63 16.23 17.02 9.05
CA THR A 63 14.89 17.51 9.41
C THR A 63 14.83 18.12 10.81
N ARG A 64 15.75 17.74 11.72
CA ARG A 64 15.93 18.38 13.03
C ARG A 64 16.57 19.77 12.91
N ARG A 65 17.51 19.92 11.98
CA ARG A 65 18.24 21.18 11.72
C ARG A 65 17.39 22.18 10.94
N TYR A 66 16.68 21.71 9.93
CA TYR A 66 15.86 22.54 9.05
C TYR A 66 14.37 22.27 9.28
N ARG A 67 13.67 23.24 9.86
CA ARG A 67 12.21 23.21 9.95
C ARG A 67 11.63 23.37 8.52
N PRO A 68 10.63 22.56 8.11
CA PRO A 68 10.04 22.69 6.78
C PRO A 68 9.49 24.12 6.54
N THR A 69 10.03 24.82 5.54
CA THR A 69 9.66 26.21 5.24
C THR A 69 8.47 26.33 4.29
N LYS A 70 8.21 25.30 3.49
CA LYS A 70 7.07 25.21 2.56
C LYS A 70 6.23 23.99 2.90
N ASN A 71 4.93 24.16 3.01
CA ASN A 71 4.04 23.02 3.13
C ASN A 71 3.87 22.42 1.73
N TYR A 72 4.49 21.26 1.50
CA TYR A 72 4.44 20.57 0.21
C TYR A 72 3.01 20.14 -0.19
N LEU A 73 2.02 20.27 0.70
CA LEU A 73 0.61 20.04 0.44
C LEU A 73 -0.17 21.31 0.05
N GLU A 74 0.47 22.48 -0.06
CA GLU A 74 -0.20 23.75 -0.40
C GLU A 74 -0.92 23.73 -1.75
N HIS A 75 -0.42 22.95 -2.71
CA HIS A 75 -1.01 22.80 -4.03
C HIS A 75 -2.24 21.87 -4.04
N ILE A 76 -2.50 21.17 -2.93
CA ILE A 76 -3.60 20.22 -2.82
C ILE A 76 -4.77 20.93 -2.15
N PRO A 77 -5.97 20.94 -2.77
CA PRO A 77 -7.14 21.52 -2.13
C PRO A 77 -7.43 20.83 -0.80
N PRO A 78 -8.01 21.56 0.18
CA PRO A 78 -8.38 20.96 1.47
C PRO A 78 -9.31 19.77 1.25
N LEU A 79 -9.10 18.71 2.03
CA LEU A 79 -9.86 17.48 1.93
C LEU A 79 -11.34 17.74 2.22
N ASN A 80 -12.19 17.55 1.21
CA ASN A 80 -13.62 17.61 1.41
C ASN A 80 -14.12 16.27 1.97
N LEU A 81 -14.23 16.21 3.30
CA LEU A 81 -14.73 15.03 4.02
C LEU A 81 -16.21 14.75 3.72
N SER A 82 -16.96 15.77 3.29
CA SER A 82 -18.39 15.70 2.98
C SER A 82 -18.71 15.46 1.50
N ALA A 83 -17.69 15.26 0.66
CA ALA A 83 -17.88 15.20 -0.80
C ALA A 83 -18.88 14.11 -1.26
N PHE A 84 -18.98 13.03 -0.49
CA PHE A 84 -19.85 11.89 -0.77
C PHE A 84 -21.00 11.76 0.23
N GLU A 85 -21.23 12.79 1.08
CA GLU A 85 -22.36 12.79 2.00
C GLU A 85 -23.65 13.01 1.22
N THR A 86 -24.50 11.98 1.24
CA THR A 86 -25.90 12.13 0.82
C THR A 86 -26.70 12.86 1.90
N GLU A 87 -27.85 13.43 1.54
CA GLU A 87 -28.67 14.18 2.49
C GLU A 87 -29.11 13.33 3.71
N ILE A 88 -29.36 12.04 3.49
CA ILE A 88 -29.68 11.07 4.55
C ILE A 88 -28.47 10.82 5.46
N MET A 89 -27.26 10.78 4.90
CA MET A 89 -26.05 10.62 5.72
C MET A 89 -25.82 11.85 6.59
N ARG A 90 -26.06 13.05 6.05
CA ARG A 90 -25.91 14.31 6.77
C ARG A 90 -26.85 14.35 7.98
N SER A 91 -28.12 14.02 7.80
CA SER A 91 -29.11 13.99 8.88
C SER A 91 -28.79 12.92 9.94
N GLU A 92 -28.31 11.74 9.53
CA GLU A 92 -27.86 10.70 10.47
C GLU A 92 -26.59 11.11 11.24
N PHE A 93 -25.64 11.79 10.59
CA PHE A 93 -24.46 12.31 11.26
C PHE A 93 -24.83 13.37 12.29
N GLU A 94 -25.77 14.27 11.96
CA GLU A 94 -26.29 15.26 12.90
C GLU A 94 -27.01 14.61 14.10
N ARG A 95 -27.86 13.61 13.85
CA ARG A 95 -28.53 12.82 14.91
C ARG A 95 -27.50 12.16 15.84
N MET A 96 -26.46 11.54 15.28
CA MET A 96 -25.38 10.90 16.05
C MET A 96 -24.55 11.93 16.83
N GLN A 97 -24.26 13.09 16.25
CA GLN A 97 -23.55 14.18 16.91
C GLN A 97 -24.33 14.71 18.12
N GLN A 98 -25.66 14.79 17.99
CA GLN A 98 -26.59 15.15 19.07
C GLN A 98 -26.85 14.00 20.06
N ARG A 99 -26.29 12.80 19.80
CA ARG A 99 -26.46 11.58 20.60
C ARG A 99 -27.92 11.16 20.77
N LEU A 100 -28.77 11.50 19.81
CA LEU A 100 -30.17 11.10 19.83
C LEU A 100 -30.26 9.59 19.50
N PRO A 101 -31.06 8.81 20.25
CA PRO A 101 -31.31 7.42 19.90
C PRO A 101 -31.97 7.33 18.51
N MET A 102 -31.72 6.23 17.80
CA MET A 102 -32.39 5.96 16.53
C MET A 102 -33.87 5.71 16.79
N ASP A 103 -34.73 6.21 15.91
CA ASP A 103 -36.16 5.92 16.01
C ASP A 103 -36.39 4.42 15.79
N VAL A 104 -37.27 3.84 16.61
CA VAL A 104 -37.54 2.40 16.56
C VAL A 104 -38.56 2.14 15.45
N LEU A 105 -38.26 1.16 14.60
CA LEU A 105 -39.22 0.72 13.59
C LEU A 105 -40.47 0.17 14.29
N SER A 106 -41.62 0.81 14.07
CA SER A 106 -42.89 0.34 14.62
C SER A 106 -43.36 -0.90 13.86
N MET A 107 -43.37 -2.05 14.54
CA MET A 107 -43.91 -3.30 13.98
C MET A 107 -45.43 -3.40 14.10
N LYS A 108 -46.09 -2.49 14.84
CA LYS A 108 -47.54 -2.51 15.05
C LYS A 108 -48.35 -2.46 13.75
N ARG A 109 -47.80 -1.87 12.70
CA ARG A 109 -48.41 -1.82 11.36
C ARG A 109 -48.56 -3.21 10.72
N TYR A 110 -47.69 -4.15 11.05
CA TYR A 110 -47.69 -5.51 10.48
C TYR A 110 -48.45 -6.52 11.33
N GLU A 111 -48.95 -6.08 12.49
CA GLU A 111 -49.76 -6.87 13.39
C GLU A 111 -51.24 -6.51 13.18
N LEU A 112 -52.15 -7.42 13.50
CA LEU A 112 -53.60 -7.17 13.53
C LEU A 112 -54.09 -7.23 14.98
N PRO A 113 -53.63 -6.33 15.87
CA PRO A 113 -54.10 -6.34 17.23
C PRO A 113 -55.58 -5.90 17.26
N PRO A 114 -56.40 -6.52 18.12
CA PRO A 114 -57.71 -5.94 18.43
C PRO A 114 -57.53 -4.57 19.11
N PRO A 115 -58.57 -3.71 19.12
CA PRO A 115 -58.53 -2.47 19.88
C PRO A 115 -58.15 -2.75 21.35
N PRO A 116 -57.38 -1.85 22.00
CA PRO A 116 -57.01 -2.01 23.40
C PRO A 116 -58.25 -2.25 24.27
N ALA A 117 -58.13 -3.08 25.33
CA ALA A 117 -59.25 -3.48 26.18
C ALA A 117 -60.09 -2.30 26.74
N GLY A 118 -59.47 -1.13 26.95
CA GLY A 118 -60.14 0.09 27.40
C GLY A 118 -60.82 0.92 26.30
N LYS A 119 -60.69 0.53 25.03
CA LYS A 119 -61.24 1.23 23.84
C LYS A 119 -62.17 0.35 23.00
N MET A 120 -62.63 -0.79 23.53
CA MET A 120 -63.49 -1.71 22.78
C MET A 120 -64.88 -1.15 22.44
N THR A 121 -65.33 -0.09 23.12
CA THR A 121 -66.57 0.62 22.80
C THR A 121 -66.34 1.85 21.92
N ASP A 122 -65.09 2.20 21.64
CA ASP A 122 -64.71 3.36 20.84
C ASP A 122 -64.74 2.99 19.35
N ILE A 123 -65.66 3.62 18.61
CA ILE A 123 -65.83 3.38 17.17
C ILE A 123 -64.55 3.76 16.43
N ALA A 124 -63.85 4.82 16.83
CA ALA A 124 -62.64 5.27 16.14
C ALA A 124 -61.51 4.24 16.24
N ALA A 125 -61.36 3.59 17.39
CA ALA A 125 -60.36 2.53 17.58
C ALA A 125 -60.65 1.29 16.72
N TRP A 126 -61.93 0.95 16.52
CA TRP A 126 -62.32 -0.10 15.58
C TRP A 126 -62.10 0.30 14.12
N THR A 127 -62.39 1.54 13.75
CA THR A 127 -62.11 2.05 12.40
C THR A 127 -60.63 1.97 12.08
N GLU A 128 -59.74 2.37 12.99
CA GLU A 128 -58.28 2.25 12.82
C GLU A 128 -57.83 0.80 12.62
N CYS A 129 -58.36 -0.16 13.42
CA CYS A 129 -58.06 -1.58 13.24
C CYS A 129 -58.55 -2.12 11.88
N VAL A 130 -59.73 -1.69 11.41
CA VAL A 130 -60.27 -2.07 10.10
C VAL A 130 -59.44 -1.47 8.97
N GLU A 131 -59.06 -0.21 9.05
CA GLU A 131 -58.19 0.45 8.07
C GLU A 131 -56.82 -0.25 7.96
N ASN A 132 -56.20 -0.59 9.10
CA ASN A 132 -54.97 -1.38 9.13
C ASN A 132 -55.17 -2.78 8.48
N SER A 133 -56.31 -3.43 8.74
CA SER A 133 -56.64 -4.72 8.14
C SER A 133 -56.80 -4.64 6.62
N LEU A 134 -57.47 -3.59 6.12
CA LEU A 134 -57.62 -3.33 4.70
C LEU A 134 -56.27 -3.03 4.04
N ALA A 135 -55.45 -2.19 4.66
CA ALA A 135 -54.11 -1.90 4.18
C ALA A 135 -53.24 -3.18 4.10
N GLN A 136 -53.33 -4.07 5.08
CA GLN A 136 -52.62 -5.34 5.05
C GLN A 136 -53.12 -6.27 3.94
N LEU A 137 -54.43 -6.34 3.70
CA LEU A 137 -55.00 -7.13 2.60
C LEU A 137 -54.45 -6.68 1.25
N GLU A 138 -54.42 -5.36 1.00
CA GLU A 138 -53.86 -4.78 -0.23
C GLU A 138 -52.35 -5.05 -0.36
N HIS A 139 -51.61 -4.97 0.75
CA HIS A 139 -50.19 -5.35 0.75
C HIS A 139 -49.98 -6.83 0.44
N GLN A 140 -50.84 -7.74 0.91
CA GLN A 140 -50.77 -9.16 0.55
C GLN A 140 -51.10 -9.38 -0.93
N ALA A 141 -52.13 -8.72 -1.46
CA ALA A 141 -52.46 -8.79 -2.90
C ALA A 141 -51.28 -8.32 -3.77
N THR A 142 -50.68 -7.18 -3.42
CA THR A 142 -49.47 -6.65 -4.08
C THR A 142 -48.30 -7.63 -3.95
N ARG A 143 -48.10 -8.22 -2.77
CA ARG A 143 -47.04 -9.21 -2.54
C ARG A 143 -47.22 -10.44 -3.42
N ILE A 144 -48.45 -10.94 -3.56
CA ILE A 144 -48.75 -12.08 -4.45
C ILE A 144 -48.38 -11.72 -5.88
N CYS A 145 -48.80 -10.56 -6.39
CA CYS A 145 -48.45 -10.12 -7.74
C CYS A 145 -46.92 -10.00 -7.93
N ASN A 146 -46.21 -9.40 -6.96
CA ASN A 146 -44.75 -9.31 -7.00
C ASN A 146 -44.08 -10.70 -6.99
N LEU A 147 -44.62 -11.66 -6.23
CA LEU A 147 -44.12 -13.03 -6.20
C LEU A 147 -44.40 -13.77 -7.51
N GLU A 148 -45.55 -13.55 -8.13
CA GLU A 148 -45.86 -14.11 -9.46
C GLU A 148 -44.87 -13.60 -10.51
N LEU A 149 -44.60 -12.28 -10.54
CA LEU A 149 -43.58 -11.69 -11.41
C LEU A 149 -42.18 -12.26 -11.13
N MET A 150 -41.84 -12.46 -9.86
CA MET A 150 -40.55 -13.05 -9.49
C MET A 150 -40.45 -14.52 -9.90
N VAL A 151 -41.53 -15.30 -9.79
CA VAL A 151 -41.57 -16.69 -10.25
C VAL A 151 -41.41 -16.76 -11.77
N GLU A 152 -42.04 -15.84 -12.51
CA GLU A 152 -41.99 -15.81 -13.97
C GLU A 152 -40.64 -15.35 -14.52
N TYR A 153 -40.08 -14.25 -13.98
CA TYR A 153 -38.90 -13.59 -14.56
C TYR A 153 -37.62 -13.71 -13.73
N GLY A 154 -37.71 -14.13 -12.46
CA GLY A 154 -36.59 -14.05 -11.52
C GLY A 154 -35.38 -14.88 -11.91
N CYS A 155 -35.60 -16.09 -12.43
CA CYS A 155 -34.51 -16.98 -12.85
C CYS A 155 -33.71 -16.38 -14.03
N GLU A 156 -34.40 -15.93 -15.07
CA GLU A 156 -33.76 -15.35 -16.26
C GLU A 156 -33.12 -13.99 -15.98
N ALA A 157 -33.77 -13.15 -15.17
CA ALA A 157 -33.20 -11.88 -14.72
C ALA A 157 -31.90 -12.10 -13.92
N TRP A 158 -31.89 -13.10 -13.03
CA TRP A 158 -30.70 -13.43 -12.24
C TRP A 158 -29.56 -13.97 -13.10
N LYS A 159 -29.85 -14.83 -14.09
CA LYS A 159 -28.85 -15.32 -15.05
C LYS A 159 -28.23 -14.17 -15.84
N SER A 160 -29.05 -13.27 -16.38
CA SER A 160 -28.57 -12.09 -17.11
C SER A 160 -27.71 -11.18 -16.22
N TYR A 161 -28.13 -10.95 -14.97
CA TYR A 161 -27.32 -10.22 -14.00
C TYR A 161 -25.96 -10.90 -13.74
N LEU A 162 -25.96 -12.23 -13.60
CA LEU A 162 -24.73 -13.00 -13.39
C LEU A 162 -23.78 -12.88 -14.60
N GLU A 163 -24.29 -12.91 -15.83
CA GLU A 163 -23.48 -12.70 -17.04
C GLU A 163 -22.76 -11.35 -17.01
N VAL A 164 -23.47 -10.27 -16.68
CA VAL A 164 -22.88 -8.94 -16.52
C VAL A 164 -21.81 -8.93 -15.42
N LEU A 165 -22.09 -9.57 -14.28
CA LEU A 165 -21.16 -9.65 -13.17
C LEU A 165 -19.88 -10.40 -13.55
N VAL A 166 -20.00 -11.52 -14.26
CA VAL A 166 -18.85 -12.30 -14.77
C VAL A 166 -18.03 -11.47 -15.77
N GLN A 167 -18.67 -10.69 -16.65
CA GLN A 167 -17.97 -9.79 -17.56
C GLN A 167 -17.18 -8.72 -16.80
N LEU A 168 -17.77 -8.09 -15.77
CA LEU A 168 -17.11 -7.09 -14.95
C LEU A 168 -15.89 -7.66 -14.22
N VAL A 169 -16.02 -8.85 -13.63
CA VAL A 169 -14.91 -9.55 -12.95
C VAL A 169 -13.80 -9.87 -13.95
N THR A 170 -14.14 -10.41 -15.11
CA THR A 170 -13.18 -10.75 -16.17
C THR A 170 -12.42 -9.52 -16.64
N GLN A 171 -13.11 -8.39 -16.82
CA GLN A 171 -12.50 -7.13 -17.23
C GLN A 171 -11.54 -6.60 -16.15
N ALA A 172 -11.93 -6.64 -14.87
CA ALA A 172 -11.07 -6.23 -13.76
C ALA A 172 -9.81 -7.13 -13.65
N GLN A 173 -9.96 -8.44 -13.80
CA GLN A 173 -8.82 -9.38 -13.82
C GLN A 173 -7.88 -9.15 -15.00
N LYS A 174 -8.42 -8.82 -16.17
CA LYS A 174 -7.64 -8.45 -17.37
C LYS A 174 -6.84 -7.17 -17.15
N GLN A 175 -7.44 -6.15 -16.53
CA GLN A 175 -6.76 -4.90 -16.18
C GLN A 175 -5.62 -5.17 -15.19
N LEU A 176 -5.88 -5.94 -14.12
CA LEU A 176 -4.86 -6.35 -13.15
C LEU A 176 -3.68 -7.07 -13.82
N THR A 177 -3.96 -8.02 -14.71
CA THR A 177 -2.93 -8.79 -15.42
C THR A 177 -2.11 -7.91 -16.33
N THR A 178 -2.75 -6.97 -17.04
CA THR A 178 -2.05 -5.99 -17.88
C THR A 178 -1.13 -5.10 -17.05
N MET A 179 -1.61 -4.56 -15.92
CA MET A 179 -0.79 -3.74 -15.02
C MET A 179 0.40 -4.52 -14.46
N ARG A 180 0.19 -5.79 -14.06
CA ARG A 180 1.29 -6.67 -13.60
C ARG A 180 2.36 -6.86 -14.67
N LYS A 181 1.98 -7.06 -15.93
CA LYS A 181 2.93 -7.16 -17.05
C LYS A 181 3.70 -5.86 -17.26
N GLN A 182 3.04 -4.71 -17.18
CA GLN A 182 3.70 -3.40 -17.28
C GLN A 182 4.72 -3.18 -16.14
N ILE A 183 4.36 -3.52 -14.90
CA ILE A 183 5.27 -3.46 -13.75
C ILE A 183 6.48 -4.37 -13.97
N GLN A 184 6.27 -5.60 -14.45
CA GLN A 184 7.34 -6.55 -14.74
C GLN A 184 8.28 -6.04 -15.83
N GLU A 185 7.75 -5.47 -16.91
CA GLU A 185 8.55 -4.89 -18.00
C GLU A 185 9.44 -3.75 -17.48
N ILE A 186 8.88 -2.83 -16.70
CA ILE A 186 9.65 -1.74 -16.09
C ILE A 186 10.75 -2.30 -15.17
N ASN A 187 10.44 -3.30 -14.35
CA ASN A 187 11.43 -3.92 -13.47
C ASN A 187 12.52 -4.66 -14.26
N TRP A 188 12.17 -5.31 -15.37
CA TRP A 188 13.12 -5.96 -16.26
C TRP A 188 14.07 -4.95 -16.91
N GLN A 189 13.52 -3.86 -17.47
CA GLN A 189 14.31 -2.75 -18.04
C GLN A 189 15.24 -2.13 -17.00
N ARG A 190 14.73 -1.87 -15.78
CA ARG A 190 15.53 -1.35 -14.67
C ARG A 190 16.68 -2.30 -14.33
N LYS A 191 16.41 -3.60 -14.21
CA LYS A 191 17.43 -4.62 -13.91
C LYS A 191 18.51 -4.63 -15.00
N ASN A 192 18.12 -4.63 -16.27
CA ASN A 192 19.07 -4.62 -17.38
C ASN A 192 19.98 -3.38 -17.36
N MET A 193 19.38 -2.19 -17.16
CA MET A 193 20.13 -0.93 -17.04
C MET A 193 21.09 -0.93 -15.84
N GLN A 194 20.63 -1.43 -14.69
CA GLN A 194 21.44 -1.51 -13.48
C GLN A 194 22.60 -2.50 -13.62
N THR A 195 22.38 -3.68 -14.21
CA THR A 195 23.45 -4.65 -14.46
C THR A 195 24.51 -4.06 -15.39
N GLN A 196 24.10 -3.46 -16.51
CA GLN A 196 25.04 -2.83 -17.45
C GLN A 196 25.81 -1.66 -16.82
N GLY A 197 25.13 -0.84 -16.00
CA GLY A 197 25.77 0.25 -15.25
C GLY A 197 26.76 -0.27 -14.20
N GLY A 198 26.39 -1.33 -13.48
CA GLY A 198 27.22 -1.99 -12.48
C GLY A 198 28.49 -2.60 -13.08
N ASP A 199 28.38 -3.27 -14.24
CA ASP A 199 29.54 -3.83 -14.95
C ASP A 199 30.51 -2.73 -15.39
N LYS A 200 29.99 -1.62 -15.92
CA LYS A 200 30.82 -0.45 -16.27
C LYS A 200 31.50 0.15 -15.04
N LEU A 201 30.77 0.32 -13.94
CA LEU A 201 31.32 0.86 -12.69
C LEU A 201 32.46 -0.03 -12.18
N ARG A 202 32.26 -1.34 -12.15
CA ARG A 202 33.27 -2.32 -11.72
C ARG A 202 34.51 -2.28 -12.61
N ASN A 203 34.35 -2.15 -13.93
CA ASN A 203 35.48 -2.03 -14.85
C ASN A 203 36.26 -0.73 -14.66
N LEU A 204 35.56 0.39 -14.44
CA LEU A 204 36.18 1.68 -14.15
C LEU A 204 36.90 1.67 -12.80
N GLU A 205 36.30 1.08 -11.77
CA GLU A 205 36.91 0.92 -10.45
C GLU A 205 38.19 0.08 -10.53
N SER A 206 38.13 -1.08 -11.20
CA SER A 206 39.32 -1.92 -11.44
C SER A 206 40.43 -1.18 -12.18
N SER A 207 40.06 -0.42 -13.22
CA SER A 207 41.02 0.40 -13.98
C SER A 207 41.62 1.51 -13.12
N TRP A 208 40.80 2.17 -12.30
CA TRP A 208 41.24 3.22 -11.38
C TRP A 208 42.20 2.65 -10.33
N VAL A 209 41.86 1.54 -9.67
CA VAL A 209 42.76 0.86 -8.71
C VAL A 209 44.06 0.48 -9.40
N GLY A 210 44.01 -0.10 -10.61
CA GLY A 210 45.19 -0.47 -11.37
C GLY A 210 46.09 0.74 -11.70
N LEU A 211 45.52 1.86 -12.11
CA LEU A 211 46.26 3.10 -12.42
C LEU A 211 46.90 3.70 -11.16
N VAL A 212 46.15 3.76 -10.04
CA VAL A 212 46.67 4.27 -8.77
C VAL A 212 47.81 3.41 -8.25
N SER A 213 47.66 2.08 -8.27
CA SER A 213 48.72 1.14 -7.88
C SER A 213 49.96 1.30 -8.76
N LYS A 214 49.78 1.39 -10.08
CA LYS A 214 50.90 1.58 -11.01
C LYS A 214 51.62 2.92 -10.80
N ASN A 215 50.89 4.01 -10.57
CA ASN A 215 51.49 5.29 -10.24
C ASN A 215 52.29 5.21 -8.93
N TYR A 216 51.74 4.54 -7.92
CA TYR A 216 52.44 4.31 -6.66
C TYR A 216 53.74 3.49 -6.84
N GLU A 217 53.71 2.42 -7.63
CA GLU A 217 54.90 1.62 -7.96
C GLU A 217 55.98 2.45 -8.68
N ILE A 218 55.58 3.32 -9.61
CA ILE A 218 56.49 4.23 -10.33
C ILE A 218 57.11 5.23 -9.36
N GLU A 219 56.30 5.90 -8.53
CA GLU A 219 56.80 6.86 -7.53
C GLU A 219 57.78 6.20 -6.56
N GLN A 220 57.49 4.97 -6.13
CA GLN A 220 58.39 4.19 -5.27
C GLN A 220 59.72 3.88 -5.98
N ALA A 221 59.68 3.45 -7.24
CA ALA A 221 60.89 3.18 -8.03
C ALA A 221 61.72 4.44 -8.29
N CYS A 222 61.08 5.57 -8.60
CA CYS A 222 61.74 6.87 -8.74
C CYS A 222 62.44 7.27 -7.43
N ALA A 223 61.76 7.16 -6.29
CA ALA A 223 62.36 7.48 -4.99
C ALA A 223 63.57 6.59 -4.64
N GLN A 224 63.56 5.30 -5.04
CA GLN A 224 64.70 4.41 -4.88
C GLN A 224 65.87 4.80 -5.78
N LEU A 225 65.60 5.09 -7.06
CA LEU A 225 66.62 5.55 -8.02
C LEU A 225 67.24 6.88 -7.60
N GLU A 226 66.45 7.82 -7.09
CA GLU A 226 66.94 9.10 -6.58
C GLU A 226 67.90 8.91 -5.40
N LYS A 227 67.59 7.99 -4.47
CA LYS A 227 68.50 7.61 -3.37
C LYS A 227 69.80 7.01 -3.89
N GLU A 228 69.73 6.12 -4.88
CA GLU A 228 70.92 5.49 -5.47
C GLU A 228 71.80 6.52 -6.19
N VAL A 229 71.20 7.40 -6.98
CA VAL A 229 71.91 8.50 -7.65
C VAL A 229 72.56 9.44 -6.64
N ALA A 230 71.88 9.77 -5.54
CA ALA A 230 72.44 10.57 -4.47
C ALA A 230 73.66 9.88 -3.82
N ARG A 231 73.58 8.56 -3.55
CA ARG A 231 74.70 7.76 -3.02
C ARG A 231 75.90 7.77 -3.95
N LEU A 232 75.70 7.46 -5.23
CA LEU A 232 76.76 7.45 -6.25
C LEU A 232 77.40 8.83 -6.44
N LYS A 233 76.61 9.92 -6.40
CA LYS A 233 77.15 11.29 -6.44
C LYS A 233 78.02 11.60 -5.23
N ALA A 234 77.63 11.15 -4.04
CA ALA A 234 78.44 11.31 -2.83
C ALA A 234 79.76 10.52 -2.91
N GLU A 235 79.72 9.25 -3.34
CA GLU A 235 80.91 8.41 -3.55
C GLU A 235 81.88 9.02 -4.57
N LYS A 236 81.37 9.57 -5.68
CA LYS A 236 82.20 10.22 -6.70
C LYS A 236 82.83 11.51 -6.20
N LYS A 237 82.15 12.25 -5.32
CA LYS A 237 82.69 13.46 -4.68
C LYS A 237 83.83 13.12 -3.70
N ILE A 238 83.74 11.98 -3.02
CA ILE A 238 84.79 11.46 -2.13
C ILE A 238 86.02 10.99 -2.92
N LYS A 239 85.83 10.36 -4.09
CA LYS A 239 86.95 9.91 -4.95
C LYS A 239 87.69 11.05 -5.69
N ASN A 240 87.06 12.21 -5.80
CA ASN A 240 87.64 13.41 -6.44
C ASN A 240 88.25 14.39 -5.42
N LEU A 241 88.27 14.03 -4.13
CA LEU A 241 89.00 14.67 -3.03
C LEU A 241 90.25 13.84 -2.71
#